data_AF-A0A242NYF2-F1
#
_entry.id   AF-A0A242NYF2-F1
#
_cell.length_a   1.000
_cell.length_b   1.000
_cell.length_c   1.000
_cell.angle_alpha   90.00
_cell.angle_beta   90.00
_cell.angle_gamma   90.00
#
_symmetry.space_group_name_H-M   'P 1'
#
loop_
_entity.id
_entity.type
_entity.pdbx_description
1 polymer ?
#
loop_
_entity_poly.entity_id
_entity_poly.type
_entity_poly.pdbx_seq_one_letter_code
_entity_poly.pdbx_strand_id
1 'polypeptide(L)'
;MKKLVLLIVFFYSSLLYANPSPFGLEINKTTLKEAKEKYTLNFDDTNFYSNGPMYYIKNNELDIDGLESVLLIFSKDEKLLAISTTFGKYKFKSLKENLSQKYQLVEKKLEFVGDQYVK
;
A
#
# COMPACT_ATOMS: atom_id res chain seq x y z
N MET A 1 20.16 -38.94 25.47
CA MET A 1 18.91 -38.17 25.20
C MET A 1 19.19 -36.68 24.98
N LYS A 2 20.13 -36.32 24.08
CA LYS A 2 20.50 -34.92 23.79
C LYS A 2 20.29 -34.50 22.32
N LYS A 3 19.74 -35.41 21.48
CA LYS A 3 19.50 -35.15 20.05
C LYS A 3 18.06 -34.74 19.74
N LEU A 4 17.17 -34.70 20.74
CA LEU A 4 15.74 -34.42 20.53
C LEU A 4 15.32 -32.97 20.85
N VAL A 5 16.25 -32.13 21.31
CA VAL A 5 15.96 -30.73 21.66
C VAL A 5 16.10 -29.79 20.44
N LEU A 6 16.81 -30.21 19.38
CA LEU A 6 17.06 -29.36 18.22
C LEU A 6 15.85 -29.19 17.28
N LEU A 7 14.80 -30.02 17.41
CA LEU A 7 13.68 -30.02 16.46
C LEU A 7 12.60 -28.95 16.76
N ILE A 8 12.58 -28.41 17.98
CA ILE A 8 11.50 -27.49 18.43
C ILE A 8 11.74 -26.04 17.99
N VAL A 9 12.97 -25.67 17.62
CA VAL A 9 13.32 -24.30 17.20
C VAL A 9 12.90 -24.02 15.75
N PHE A 10 12.61 -25.03 14.93
CA PHE A 10 12.23 -24.85 13.52
C PHE A 10 10.74 -24.49 13.30
N PHE A 11 9.88 -24.59 14.31
CA PHE A 11 8.45 -24.30 14.17
C PHE A 11 8.03 -22.90 14.63
N TYR A 12 8.96 -22.09 15.12
CA TYR A 12 8.74 -20.65 15.34
C TYR A 12 9.19 -19.87 14.11
N SER A 13 8.70 -20.22 12.92
CA SER A 13 8.60 -19.21 11.87
C SER A 13 7.56 -18.21 12.36
N SER A 14 8.02 -17.16 13.02
CA SER A 14 7.19 -16.01 13.32
C SER A 14 6.43 -15.68 12.04
N LEU A 15 5.10 -15.63 12.14
CA LEU A 15 4.28 -14.91 11.18
C LEU A 15 4.78 -13.46 11.25
N LEU A 16 5.86 -13.17 10.53
CA LEU A 16 6.28 -11.82 10.23
C LEU A 16 5.12 -11.28 9.41
N TYR A 17 4.16 -10.66 10.10
CA TYR A 17 3.26 -9.74 9.46
C TYR A 17 4.17 -8.75 8.76
N ALA A 18 4.27 -8.91 7.44
CA ALA A 18 4.88 -7.91 6.61
C ALA A 18 4.09 -6.65 6.95
N ASN A 19 4.72 -5.70 7.63
CA ASN A 19 4.10 -4.41 7.84
C ASN A 19 4.41 -3.62 6.57
N PRO A 20 3.53 -3.64 5.54
CA PRO A 20 3.85 -2.96 4.31
C PRO A 20 4.05 -1.48 4.63
N SER A 21 5.15 -0.94 4.16
CA SER A 21 5.49 0.47 4.30
C SER A 21 5.61 1.13 2.93
N PRO A 22 4.51 1.17 2.14
CA PRO A 22 4.50 1.90 0.87
C PRO A 22 4.91 3.34 1.10
N PHE A 23 5.86 3.84 0.31
CA PHE A 23 6.43 5.18 0.45
C PHE A 23 7.03 5.46 1.84
N GLY A 24 7.36 4.40 2.58
CA GLY A 24 7.83 4.50 3.96
C GLY A 24 6.77 5.01 4.94
N LEU A 25 5.49 4.76 4.65
CA LEU A 25 4.37 4.94 5.58
C LEU A 25 3.81 3.56 5.91
N GLU A 26 3.90 3.16 7.17
CA GLU A 26 3.55 1.81 7.62
C GLU A 26 2.04 1.71 7.90
N ILE A 27 1.38 0.77 7.21
CA ILE A 27 -0.06 0.53 7.37
C ILE A 27 -0.37 0.10 8.80
N ASN A 28 -1.46 0.63 9.37
CA ASN A 28 -1.92 0.48 10.75
C ASN A 28 -0.98 1.01 11.84
N LYS A 29 0.15 1.65 11.49
CA LYS A 29 1.07 2.23 12.48
C LYS A 29 1.22 3.73 12.33
N THR A 30 1.52 4.19 11.12
CA THR A 30 1.74 5.61 10.83
C THR A 30 0.51 6.43 11.19
N THR A 31 0.73 7.51 11.93
CA THR A 31 -0.30 8.50 12.30
C THR A 31 -0.42 9.59 11.25
N LEU A 32 -1.54 10.31 11.24
CA LEU A 32 -1.71 11.51 10.41
C LEU A 32 -0.62 12.55 10.70
N LYS A 33 -0.23 12.72 11.96
CA LYS A 33 0.84 13.63 12.36
C LYS A 33 2.17 13.26 11.70
N GLU A 34 2.61 12.01 11.83
CA GLU A 34 3.85 11.52 11.21
C GLU A 34 3.81 11.64 9.67
N ALA A 35 2.65 11.39 9.06
CA ALA A 35 2.48 11.58 7.62
C ALA A 35 2.65 13.05 7.20
N LYS A 36 2.11 14.01 7.96
CA LYS A 36 2.27 15.46 7.74
C LYS A 36 3.69 15.96 8.00
N GLU A 37 4.44 15.30 8.87
CA GLU A 37 5.87 15.60 9.08
C GLU A 37 6.73 15.16 7.90
N LYS A 38 6.32 14.09 7.20
CA LYS A 38 7.06 13.51 6.08
C LYS A 38 6.68 14.09 4.72
N TYR A 39 5.42 14.46 4.54
CA TYR A 39 4.85 14.90 3.27
C TYR A 39 3.94 16.11 3.46
N THR A 40 3.89 16.99 2.46
CA THR A 40 2.85 18.03 2.38
C THR A 40 1.54 17.36 1.98
N LEU A 41 0.53 17.46 2.84
CA LEU A 41 -0.78 16.83 2.64
C LEU A 41 -1.87 17.86 2.33
N ASN A 42 -2.65 17.62 1.29
CA ASN A 42 -3.86 18.37 0.96
C ASN A 42 -5.08 17.57 1.42
N PHE A 43 -5.94 18.18 2.25
CA PHE A 43 -7.18 17.53 2.68
C PHE A 43 -8.09 17.27 1.47
N ASP A 44 -8.71 16.09 1.44
CA ASP A 44 -9.68 15.70 0.42
C ASP A 44 -11.10 15.68 1.03
N ASP A 45 -11.44 14.61 1.76
CA ASP A 45 -12.74 14.45 2.44
C ASP A 45 -12.64 13.44 3.60
N THR A 46 -13.76 13.13 4.26
CA THR A 46 -13.90 12.02 5.20
C THR A 46 -14.27 10.73 4.47
N ASN A 47 -13.52 9.66 4.69
CA ASN A 47 -13.77 8.38 4.04
C ASN A 47 -15.06 7.73 4.57
N PHE A 48 -15.94 7.31 3.67
CA PHE A 48 -17.22 6.67 4.00
C PHE A 48 -17.08 5.36 4.78
N TYR A 49 -16.02 4.59 4.55
CA TYR A 49 -15.82 3.27 5.17
C TYR A 49 -15.12 3.35 6.53
N SER A 50 -14.11 4.21 6.66
CA SER A 50 -13.33 4.31 7.90
C SER A 50 -13.83 5.42 8.85
N ASN A 51 -14.66 6.34 8.37
CA ASN A 51 -15.01 7.60 9.04
C ASN A 51 -13.79 8.44 9.47
N GLY A 52 -12.63 8.22 8.84
CA GLY A 52 -11.41 8.99 9.07
C GLY A 52 -11.11 9.92 7.89
N PRO A 53 -10.20 10.88 8.09
CA PRO A 53 -9.89 11.86 7.06
C PRO A 53 -9.05 11.24 5.93
N MET A 54 -9.19 11.80 4.74
CA MET A 54 -8.40 11.48 3.55
C MET A 54 -7.56 12.67 3.13
N TYR A 55 -6.36 12.37 2.65
CA TYR A 55 -5.41 13.39 2.21
C TYR A 55 -4.67 12.94 0.96
N TYR A 56 -4.53 13.84 0.00
CA TYR A 56 -3.58 13.66 -1.09
C TYR A 56 -2.19 14.12 -0.65
N ILE A 57 -1.15 13.34 -0.99
CA ILE A 57 0.23 13.84 -0.97
C ILE A 57 0.35 14.87 -2.10
N LYS A 58 0.94 16.04 -1.81
CA LYS A 58 1.15 17.08 -2.80
C LYS A 58 1.98 16.54 -3.97
N ASN A 59 1.55 16.90 -5.19
CA ASN A 59 2.22 16.49 -6.42
C ASN A 59 3.72 16.84 -6.36
N ASN A 60 4.54 15.96 -6.93
CA ASN A 60 6.01 16.07 -7.05
C ASN A 60 6.82 15.77 -5.77
N GLU A 61 6.21 15.38 -4.65
CA GLU A 61 6.98 14.88 -3.50
C GLU A 61 7.46 13.43 -3.66
N LEU A 62 6.88 12.71 -4.61
CA LEU A 62 7.26 11.35 -4.98
C LEU A 62 7.69 11.35 -6.46
N ASP A 63 8.99 11.27 -6.69
CA ASP A 63 9.56 11.16 -8.04
C ASP A 63 9.49 9.71 -8.55
N ILE A 64 8.27 9.30 -8.90
CA ILE A 64 7.97 7.95 -9.40
C ILE A 64 7.33 8.08 -10.78
N ASP A 65 8.01 7.52 -11.78
CA ASP A 65 7.55 7.56 -13.16
C ASP A 65 6.11 7.05 -13.28
N GLY A 66 5.26 7.87 -13.89
CA GLY A 66 3.84 7.60 -14.11
C GLY A 66 2.94 7.63 -12.87
N LEU A 67 3.42 8.00 -11.69
CA LEU A 67 2.56 8.20 -10.52
C LEU A 67 1.85 9.56 -10.62
N GLU A 68 0.53 9.55 -10.65
CA GLU A 68 -0.28 10.76 -10.85
C GLU A 68 -0.84 11.29 -9.53
N SER A 69 -1.24 10.41 -8.61
CA SER A 69 -1.74 10.81 -7.28
C SER A 69 -1.57 9.71 -6.24
N VAL A 70 -1.44 10.14 -4.97
CA VAL A 70 -1.41 9.26 -3.79
C VAL A 70 -2.41 9.78 -2.77
N LEU A 71 -3.46 9.00 -2.52
CA LEU A 71 -4.48 9.25 -1.51
C LEU A 71 -4.17 8.40 -0.27
N LEU A 72 -4.00 9.07 0.87
CA LEU A 72 -3.86 8.47 2.18
C LEU A 72 -5.23 8.42 2.86
N ILE A 73 -5.63 7.25 3.34
CA ILE A 73 -6.92 7.04 4.01
C ILE A 73 -6.63 6.65 5.46
N PHE A 74 -7.10 7.47 6.40
CA PHE A 74 -6.90 7.24 7.82
C PHE A 74 -8.15 6.65 8.49
N SER A 75 -7.97 6.06 9.66
CA SER A 75 -9.04 5.74 10.60
C SER A 75 -9.55 7.02 11.29
N LYS A 76 -10.69 6.90 11.98
CA LYS A 76 -11.18 7.97 12.86
C LYS A 76 -10.17 8.38 13.94
N ASP A 77 -9.33 7.44 14.39
CA ASP A 77 -8.23 7.67 15.34
C ASP A 77 -6.92 8.09 14.66
N GLU A 78 -7.00 8.56 13.42
CA GLU A 78 -5.88 9.10 12.64
C GLU A 78 -4.73 8.11 12.38
N LYS A 79 -5.02 6.80 12.31
CA LYS A 79 -4.05 5.77 11.89
C LYS A 79 -4.21 5.46 10.41
N LEU A 80 -3.10 5.35 9.69
CA LEU A 80 -3.11 5.06 8.26
C LEU A 80 -3.66 3.65 7.99
N LEU A 81 -4.78 3.54 7.28
CA LEU A 81 -5.42 2.26 6.96
C LEU A 81 -5.11 1.80 5.54
N ALA A 82 -5.05 2.74 4.59
CA ALA A 82 -4.83 2.42 3.19
C ALA A 82 -4.10 3.55 2.47
N ILE A 83 -3.40 3.17 1.40
CA ILE A 83 -2.88 4.09 0.40
C ILE A 83 -3.47 3.67 -0.95
N SER A 84 -4.14 4.60 -1.62
CA SER A 84 -4.64 4.43 -2.98
C SER A 84 -3.80 5.29 -3.93
N THR A 85 -3.29 4.70 -5.00
CA THR A 85 -2.44 5.39 -5.97
C THR A 85 -3.00 5.31 -7.36
N THR A 86 -2.98 6.42 -8.08
CA THR A 86 -3.33 6.47 -9.50
C THR A 86 -2.05 6.54 -10.32
N PHE A 87 -1.92 5.65 -11.30
CA PHE A 87 -0.82 5.68 -12.25
C PHE A 87 -1.35 5.89 -13.66
N GLY A 88 -0.54 6.56 -14.49
CA GLY A 88 -0.79 6.68 -15.91
C GLY A 88 -0.94 5.30 -16.57
N LYS A 89 -1.90 5.18 -17.47
CA LYS A 89 -2.34 3.92 -18.09
C LYS A 89 -1.19 3.05 -18.65
N TYR A 90 -0.14 3.69 -19.18
CA TYR A 90 1.04 3.00 -19.72
C TYR A 90 1.82 2.18 -18.67
N LYS A 91 1.64 2.46 -17.37
CA LYS A 91 2.27 1.71 -16.27
C LYS A 91 1.58 0.41 -15.93
N PHE A 92 0.35 0.15 -16.41
CA PHE A 92 -0.42 -1.02 -16.02
C PHE A 92 0.34 -2.34 -16.21
N LYS A 93 0.95 -2.54 -17.40
CA LYS A 93 1.71 -3.76 -17.69
C LYS A 93 2.87 -3.95 -16.71
N SER A 94 3.69 -2.93 -16.52
CA SER A 94 4.84 -2.98 -15.60
C SER A 94 4.43 -3.18 -14.15
N LEU A 95 3.37 -2.51 -13.68
CA LEU A 95 2.88 -2.65 -12.31
C LEU A 95 2.38 -4.07 -12.06
N LYS A 96 1.58 -4.62 -12.99
CA LYS A 96 1.09 -5.99 -12.91
C LYS A 96 2.23 -7.00 -12.84
N GLU A 97 3.25 -6.85 -13.68
CA GLU A 97 4.44 -7.73 -13.69
C GLU A 97 5.21 -7.63 -12.37
N ASN A 98 5.54 -6.43 -11.92
CA ASN A 98 6.26 -6.20 -10.66
C ASN A 98 5.50 -6.75 -9.44
N LEU A 99 4.18 -6.53 -9.36
CA LEU A 99 3.36 -7.06 -8.27
C LEU A 99 3.32 -8.59 -8.29
N SER A 100 3.23 -9.21 -9.47
CA SER A 100 3.21 -10.69 -9.59
C SER A 100 4.52 -11.36 -9.20
N GLN A 101 5.65 -10.65 -9.27
CA GLN A 101 6.94 -11.14 -8.81
C GLN A 101 7.09 -11.07 -7.28
N LYS A 102 6.41 -10.12 -6.63
CA LYS A 102 6.53 -9.88 -5.18
C LYS A 102 5.44 -10.57 -4.36
N TYR A 103 4.23 -10.68 -4.90
CA TYR A 103 3.07 -11.17 -4.18
C TYR A 103 2.51 -12.42 -4.87
N GLN A 104 2.05 -13.37 -4.06
CA GLN A 104 1.27 -14.50 -4.57
C GLN A 104 -0.12 -14.00 -4.98
N LEU A 105 -0.50 -14.29 -6.21
CA LEU A 105 -1.81 -13.91 -6.73
C LEU A 105 -2.90 -14.76 -6.08
N VAL A 106 -3.80 -14.13 -5.34
CA VAL A 106 -4.95 -14.80 -4.70
C VAL A 106 -6.18 -14.76 -5.61
N GLU A 107 -6.45 -13.61 -6.22
CA GLU A 107 -7.58 -13.41 -7.13
C GLU A 107 -7.19 -12.43 -8.24
N LYS A 108 -7.75 -12.62 -9.43
CA LYS A 108 -7.56 -11.72 -10.57
C LYS A 108 -8.87 -11.55 -11.33
N LYS A 109 -9.46 -10.37 -11.23
CA LYS A 109 -10.57 -9.93 -12.07
C LYS A 109 -10.05 -8.92 -13.10
N LEU A 110 -9.80 -9.38 -14.32
CA LEU A 110 -9.58 -8.49 -15.45
C LEU A 110 -10.87 -8.39 -16.24
N GLU A 111 -11.30 -7.17 -16.53
CA GLU A 111 -12.41 -6.97 -17.45
C GLU A 111 -12.02 -7.45 -18.84
N PHE A 112 -12.93 -8.21 -19.47
CA PHE A 112 -12.74 -8.74 -20.82
C PHE A 112 -12.63 -7.62 -21.87
N VAL A 113 -13.31 -6.50 -21.62
CA VAL A 113 -13.24 -5.25 -22.37
C VAL A 113 -12.94 -4.11 -21.41
N GLY A 114 -11.93 -3.31 -21.72
CA GLY A 114 -11.50 -2.14 -20.95
C GLY A 114 -10.43 -1.38 -21.71
N ASP A 115 -10.09 -0.18 -21.27
CA ASP A 115 -9.28 0.75 -22.06
C ASP A 115 -7.85 0.25 -22.30
N GLN A 116 -7.38 -0.81 -21.64
CA GLN A 116 -6.00 -1.32 -21.74
C GLN A 116 -5.47 -1.48 -23.19
N TYR A 117 -6.36 -1.67 -24.17
CA TYR A 117 -6.02 -1.77 -25.61
C TYR A 117 -6.57 -0.61 -26.48
N VAL A 118 -7.29 0.35 -25.89
CA VAL A 118 -7.80 1.53 -26.61
C VAL A 118 -6.63 2.47 -26.87
N LYS A 119 -6.30 2.62 -28.17
CA LYS A 119 -5.30 3.55 -28.71
C LYS A 119 -5.72 5.00 -28.51
#